data_AF-A0A2W5MXK5-F1
#
_entry.id   AF-A0A2W5MXK5-F1
#
_cell.length_a   1.000
_cell.length_b   1.000
_cell.length_c   1.000
_cell.angle_alpha   90.00
_cell.angle_beta   90.00
_cell.angle_gamma   90.00
#
_symmetry.space_group_name_H-M   'P 1'
#
loop_
_entity.id
_entity.type
_entity.pdbx_description
1 polymer ?
#
loop_
_entity_poly.entity_id
_entity_poly.type
_entity_poly.pdbx_seq_one_letter_code
_entity_poly.pdbx_strand_id
1 'polypeptide(L)'
;MLPPPVGPVSRFNADGRWIVHRDLPKEERYIRTVSWRWKQWAGRDHTEEREEFRDINRECYPRTLVPPPGVELTYVEADDKRLLLVPLMENVPGQVETIGHAINLLLELAGECQLVREDFTPFAPPLLHRVNWKMLPPGAHPWECIAGHLSDVLKRTADNTQRVILDRQATIMEHRPDEQYVGLGGFSDYIAYVFMAQGMVVLESIRRDNAIYIFGDGWQSFARLTKAEVLGNGLHRARIVHSAGWKERLAEALGDRAAAA
;
A
#
# COMPACT_ATOMS: atom_id res chain seq x y z
N MET A 1 -7.40 13.89 -19.24
CA MET A 1 -6.47 12.90 -19.84
C MET A 1 -6.73 11.52 -19.25
N LEU A 2 -6.90 10.48 -20.06
CA LEU A 2 -7.11 9.12 -19.53
C LEU A 2 -5.76 8.51 -19.12
N PRO A 3 -5.59 8.04 -17.87
CA PRO A 3 -4.32 7.47 -17.43
C PRO A 3 -4.05 6.12 -18.12
N PRO A 4 -2.79 5.84 -18.49
CA PRO A 4 -2.42 4.54 -19.05
C PRO A 4 -2.54 3.43 -17.99
N PRO A 5 -2.69 2.16 -18.42
CA PRO A 5 -2.78 1.03 -17.51
C PRO A 5 -1.44 0.74 -16.84
N VAL A 6 -1.32 1.07 -15.56
CA VAL A 6 -0.14 0.80 -14.70
C VAL A 6 -0.38 -0.43 -13.81
N GLY A 7 -1.60 -0.58 -13.30
CA GLY A 7 -2.04 -1.66 -12.42
C GLY A 7 -3.47 -2.12 -12.72
N PRO A 8 -4.04 -3.01 -11.90
CA PRO A 8 -5.37 -3.55 -12.12
C PRO A 8 -6.47 -2.49 -12.20
N VAL A 9 -6.41 -1.42 -11.39
CA VAL A 9 -7.45 -0.38 -11.32
C VAL A 9 -7.40 0.54 -12.53
N SER A 10 -6.21 1.03 -12.89
CA SER A 10 -5.99 1.84 -14.10
C SER A 10 -6.25 1.05 -15.38
N ARG A 11 -5.95 -0.26 -15.41
CA ARG A 11 -6.37 -1.14 -16.53
C ARG A 11 -7.88 -1.25 -16.62
N PHE A 12 -8.59 -1.45 -15.52
CA PHE A 12 -10.04 -1.44 -15.52
C PHE A 12 -10.59 -0.06 -15.96
N ASN A 13 -9.95 1.03 -15.55
CA ASN A 13 -10.32 2.39 -15.95
C ASN A 13 -10.20 2.63 -17.46
N ALA A 14 -9.15 2.09 -18.09
CA ALA A 14 -8.87 2.28 -19.51
C ALA A 14 -9.60 1.28 -20.43
N ASP A 15 -9.56 -0.01 -20.08
CA ASP A 15 -9.96 -1.11 -20.97
C ASP A 15 -11.27 -1.79 -20.52
N GLY A 16 -11.74 -1.51 -19.31
CA GLY A 16 -12.84 -2.25 -18.68
C GLY A 16 -12.37 -3.63 -18.20
N ARG A 17 -13.33 -4.54 -17.99
CA ARG A 17 -13.01 -5.93 -17.61
C ARG A 17 -14.03 -6.91 -18.15
N TRP A 18 -13.57 -8.13 -18.40
CA TRP A 18 -14.43 -9.22 -18.82
C TRP A 18 -14.82 -10.08 -17.63
N ILE A 19 -16.12 -10.25 -17.41
CA ILE A 19 -16.67 -11.26 -16.51
C ILE A 19 -16.91 -12.52 -17.33
N VAL A 20 -16.28 -13.63 -16.94
CA VAL A 20 -16.40 -14.92 -17.65
C VAL A 20 -17.42 -15.79 -16.92
N HIS A 21 -18.46 -16.22 -17.63
CA HIS A 21 -19.55 -17.04 -17.12
C HIS A 21 -19.22 -18.52 -17.31
N ARG A 22 -18.54 -19.10 -16.32
CA ARG A 22 -18.08 -20.51 -16.36
C ARG A 22 -19.20 -21.53 -16.11
N ASP A 23 -20.33 -21.04 -15.62
CA ASP A 23 -21.58 -21.73 -15.35
C ASP A 23 -22.42 -21.97 -16.62
N LEU A 24 -22.18 -21.19 -17.68
CA LEU A 24 -22.88 -21.31 -18.96
C LEU A 24 -22.16 -22.27 -19.92
N PRO A 25 -22.90 -22.91 -20.85
CA PRO A 25 -22.28 -23.72 -21.89
C PRO A 25 -21.34 -22.87 -22.76
N LYS A 26 -20.31 -23.51 -23.29
CA LYS A 26 -19.36 -22.84 -24.19
C LYS A 26 -20.07 -22.47 -25.49
N GLU A 27 -19.68 -21.32 -26.03
CA GLU A 27 -20.09 -20.84 -27.34
C GLU A 27 -18.87 -20.78 -28.28
N GLU A 28 -19.12 -20.93 -29.58
CA GLU A 28 -18.09 -20.71 -30.58
C GLU A 28 -17.71 -19.23 -30.63
N ARG A 29 -16.43 -18.93 -30.36
CA ARG A 29 -15.92 -17.56 -30.34
C ARG A 29 -14.73 -17.39 -31.26
N TYR A 30 -14.78 -16.34 -32.07
CA TYR A 30 -13.64 -15.84 -32.83
C TYR A 30 -12.48 -15.43 -31.91
N ILE A 31 -11.29 -15.97 -32.18
CA ILE A 31 -10.07 -15.69 -31.40
C ILE A 31 -9.16 -14.75 -32.14
N ARG A 32 -8.81 -15.10 -33.38
CA ARG A 32 -7.93 -14.32 -34.25
C ARG A 32 -7.99 -14.85 -35.69
N THR A 33 -7.69 -13.98 -36.63
CA THR A 33 -7.34 -14.35 -38.00
C THR A 33 -5.84 -14.61 -38.08
N VAL A 34 -5.43 -15.67 -38.79
CA VAL A 34 -4.03 -15.97 -39.08
C VAL A 34 -3.78 -15.96 -40.59
N SER A 35 -2.61 -15.50 -41.01
CA SER A 35 -2.14 -15.81 -42.37
C SER A 35 -1.74 -17.28 -42.42
N TRP A 36 -2.33 -18.00 -43.36
CA TRP A 36 -2.05 -19.40 -43.62
C TRP A 36 -1.41 -19.52 -45.00
N ARG A 37 -0.18 -20.04 -45.04
CA ARG A 37 0.58 -20.23 -46.28
C ARG A 37 0.74 -21.71 -46.57
N TRP A 38 0.47 -22.12 -47.81
CA TRP A 38 0.65 -23.49 -48.26
C TRP A 38 1.10 -23.53 -49.72
N LYS A 39 1.71 -24.66 -50.10
CA LYS A 39 2.06 -24.94 -51.50
C LYS A 39 0.93 -25.70 -52.16
N GLN A 40 0.34 -25.11 -53.21
CA GLN A 40 -0.66 -25.75 -54.04
C GLN A 40 0.01 -26.29 -55.31
N TRP A 41 -0.29 -27.54 -55.67
CA TRP A 41 0.23 -28.12 -56.92
C TRP A 41 -0.46 -27.49 -58.14
N ALA A 42 0.32 -27.07 -59.13
CA ALA A 42 -0.15 -26.33 -60.30
C ALA A 42 0.11 -27.04 -61.65
N GLY A 43 0.57 -28.31 -61.62
CA GLY A 43 0.87 -29.10 -62.83
C GLY A 43 2.37 -29.25 -63.12
N ARG A 44 2.74 -30.30 -63.88
CA ARG A 44 4.11 -30.54 -64.42
C ARG A 44 5.25 -30.45 -63.37
N ASP A 45 5.02 -30.95 -62.16
CA ASP A 45 5.97 -30.85 -61.03
C ASP A 45 6.22 -29.43 -60.49
N HIS A 46 5.33 -28.48 -60.81
CA HIS A 46 5.36 -27.13 -60.24
C HIS A 46 4.41 -27.00 -59.05
N THR A 47 4.84 -26.21 -58.07
CA THR A 47 4.01 -25.78 -56.94
C THR A 47 3.99 -24.26 -56.88
N GLU A 48 2.82 -23.70 -56.55
CA GLU A 48 2.62 -22.28 -56.31
C GLU A 48 2.40 -22.05 -54.82
N GLU A 49 3.00 -20.99 -54.28
CA GLU A 49 2.70 -20.56 -52.92
C GLU A 49 1.38 -19.80 -52.89
N ARG A 50 0.49 -20.24 -52.01
CA ARG A 50 -0.79 -19.61 -51.75
C ARG A 50 -0.79 -19.09 -50.32
N GLU A 51 -1.42 -17.92 -50.14
CA GLU A 51 -1.61 -17.28 -48.85
C GLU A 51 -3.09 -16.90 -48.72
N GLU A 52 -3.68 -17.25 -47.59
CA GLU A 52 -5.07 -16.91 -47.26
C GLU A 52 -5.16 -16.52 -45.78
N PHE A 53 -6.05 -15.60 -45.46
CA PHE A 53 -6.39 -15.26 -44.08
C PHE A 53 -7.49 -16.18 -43.57
N ARG A 54 -7.23 -16.92 -42.50
CA ARG A 54 -8.18 -17.86 -41.90
C ARG A 54 -8.52 -17.47 -40.47
N ASP A 55 -9.81 -17.47 -40.17
CA ASP A 55 -10.31 -17.23 -38.83
C ASP A 55 -10.19 -18.49 -37.97
N ILE A 56 -9.66 -18.33 -36.77
CA ILE A 56 -9.62 -19.38 -35.76
C ILE A 56 -10.72 -19.11 -34.75
N ASN A 57 -11.74 -19.97 -34.76
CA ASN A 57 -12.77 -20.03 -33.74
C ASN A 57 -12.45 -21.10 -32.71
N ARG A 58 -12.87 -20.90 -31.46
CA ARG A 58 -12.75 -21.90 -30.37
C ARG A 58 -13.98 -21.86 -29.48
N GLU A 59 -14.37 -23.02 -28.98
CA GLU A 59 -15.37 -23.11 -27.91
C GLU A 59 -14.85 -22.47 -26.62
N CYS A 60 -15.50 -21.39 -26.20
CA CYS A 60 -15.12 -20.60 -25.05
C CYS A 60 -16.32 -20.34 -24.15
N TYR A 61 -16.07 -20.14 -22.86
CA TYR A 61 -17.12 -19.64 -21.97
C TYR A 61 -17.57 -18.23 -22.39
N PRO A 62 -18.89 -17.96 -22.40
CA PRO A 62 -19.42 -16.63 -22.64
C PRO A 62 -18.83 -15.61 -21.65
N ARG A 63 -18.71 -14.37 -22.09
CA ARG A 63 -18.19 -13.29 -21.27
C ARG A 63 -18.97 -12.00 -21.46
N THR A 64 -19.20 -11.27 -20.39
CA THR A 64 -19.81 -9.94 -20.42
C THR A 64 -18.73 -8.89 -20.20
N LEU A 65 -18.67 -7.90 -21.08
CA LEU A 65 -17.81 -6.72 -20.87
C LEU A 65 -18.48 -5.82 -19.84
N VAL A 66 -17.77 -5.58 -18.73
CA VAL A 66 -18.04 -4.41 -17.89
C VAL A 66 -17.27 -3.26 -18.54
N PRO A 67 -17.96 -2.22 -19.02
CA PRO A 67 -17.31 -1.13 -19.72
C PRO A 67 -16.33 -0.38 -18.80
N PRO A 68 -15.27 0.23 -19.36
CA PRO A 68 -14.35 1.06 -18.60
C PRO A 68 -15.09 2.24 -17.96
N PRO A 69 -14.82 2.56 -16.68
CA PRO A 69 -15.30 3.79 -16.06
C PRO A 69 -14.79 5.06 -16.75
N GLY A 70 -13.61 5.03 -17.39
CA GLY A 70 -13.11 6.14 -18.19
C GLY A 70 -12.82 7.42 -17.40
N VAL A 71 -12.48 7.32 -16.10
CA VAL A 71 -12.19 8.50 -15.27
C VAL A 71 -10.93 9.18 -15.80
N GLU A 72 -11.10 10.41 -16.25
CA GLU A 72 -10.01 11.26 -16.70
C GLU A 72 -9.35 12.03 -15.57
N LEU A 73 -8.05 12.25 -15.70
CA LEU A 73 -7.26 13.07 -14.78
C LEU A 73 -6.95 14.42 -15.39
N THR A 74 -6.92 15.45 -14.55
CA THR A 74 -6.45 16.79 -14.88
C THR A 74 -5.21 17.09 -14.04
N TYR A 75 -4.14 17.51 -14.70
CA TYR A 75 -2.92 17.96 -14.03
C TYR A 75 -2.99 19.46 -13.83
N VAL A 76 -2.74 19.92 -12.60
CA VAL A 76 -2.76 21.33 -12.23
C VAL A 76 -1.51 21.67 -11.42
N GLU A 77 -0.89 22.81 -11.72
CA GLU A 77 0.17 23.39 -10.90
C GLU A 77 -0.38 24.63 -10.19
N ALA A 78 -0.34 24.64 -8.86
CA ALA A 78 -0.81 25.75 -8.03
C ALA A 78 0.06 25.85 -6.76
N ASP A 79 0.49 27.06 -6.38
CA ASP A 79 1.27 27.34 -5.15
C ASP A 79 2.45 26.37 -4.93
N ASP A 80 3.29 26.18 -5.95
CA ASP A 80 4.42 25.23 -5.97
C ASP A 80 4.05 23.74 -5.75
N LYS A 81 2.76 23.39 -5.83
CA LYS A 81 2.25 22.02 -5.76
C LYS A 81 1.78 21.54 -7.12
N ARG A 82 2.05 20.25 -7.37
CA ARG A 82 1.62 19.52 -8.56
C ARG A 82 0.48 18.59 -8.16
N LEU A 83 -0.71 18.84 -8.69
CA LEU A 83 -1.92 18.13 -8.31
C LEU A 83 -2.46 17.31 -9.49
N LEU A 84 -2.94 16.11 -9.19
CA LEU A 84 -3.74 15.29 -10.09
C LEU A 84 -5.18 15.27 -9.58
N LEU A 85 -6.10 15.75 -10.40
CA LEU A 85 -7.50 15.90 -10.06
C LEU A 85 -8.34 14.93 -10.89
N VAL A 86 -9.33 14.31 -10.24
CA VAL A 86 -10.45 13.62 -10.90
C VAL A 86 -11.59 14.62 -11.12
N PRO A 87 -12.59 14.32 -11.98
CA PRO A 87 -13.74 15.19 -12.17
C PRO A 87 -14.47 15.42 -10.85
N LEU A 88 -15.20 16.55 -10.75
CA LEU A 88 -16.06 16.81 -9.61
C LEU A 88 -17.12 15.70 -9.48
N MET A 89 -17.27 15.15 -8.27
CA MET A 89 -18.20 14.07 -7.98
C MET A 89 -19.07 14.43 -6.78
N GLU A 90 -20.32 13.97 -6.79
CA GLU A 90 -21.28 14.21 -5.72
C GLU A 90 -21.44 12.98 -4.85
N ASN A 91 -21.38 13.15 -3.52
CA ASN A 91 -21.57 12.05 -2.57
C ASN A 91 -23.06 11.68 -2.44
N VAL A 92 -23.60 11.06 -3.47
CA VAL A 92 -24.96 10.51 -3.54
C VAL A 92 -24.89 8.99 -3.68
N PRO A 93 -25.89 8.23 -3.19
CA PRO A 93 -25.86 6.76 -3.22
C PRO A 93 -25.56 6.15 -4.60
N GLY A 94 -26.00 6.79 -5.68
CA GLY A 94 -25.77 6.33 -7.05
C GLY A 94 -24.35 6.52 -7.60
N GLN A 95 -23.49 7.30 -6.94
CA GLN A 95 -22.11 7.57 -7.38
C GLN A 95 -21.04 6.91 -6.51
N VAL A 96 -21.42 6.19 -5.45
CA VAL A 96 -20.49 5.62 -4.47
C VAL A 96 -19.46 4.70 -5.13
N GLU A 97 -19.88 3.86 -6.08
CA GLU A 97 -18.96 2.96 -6.79
C GLU A 97 -17.96 3.73 -7.67
N THR A 98 -18.43 4.76 -8.38
CA THR A 98 -17.60 5.61 -9.23
C THR A 98 -16.58 6.41 -8.40
N ILE A 99 -17.02 6.96 -7.26
CA ILE A 99 -16.15 7.65 -6.31
C ILE A 99 -15.10 6.69 -5.75
N GLY A 100 -15.52 5.48 -5.34
CA GLY A 100 -14.62 4.44 -4.85
C GLY A 100 -13.57 4.05 -5.90
N HIS A 101 -14.00 3.90 -7.17
CA HIS A 101 -13.10 3.65 -8.28
C HIS A 101 -12.10 4.80 -8.50
N ALA A 102 -12.56 6.05 -8.48
CA ALA A 102 -11.70 7.22 -8.65
C ALA A 102 -10.64 7.36 -7.53
N ILE A 103 -11.04 7.09 -6.28
CA ILE A 103 -10.11 7.05 -5.14
C ILE A 103 -9.06 5.96 -5.33
N ASN A 104 -9.48 4.74 -5.67
CA ASN A 104 -8.56 3.62 -5.91
C ASN A 104 -7.62 3.90 -7.08
N LEU A 105 -8.10 4.59 -8.12
CA LEU A 105 -7.30 5.00 -9.27
C LEU A 105 -6.20 5.98 -8.85
N LEU A 106 -6.53 7.01 -8.07
CA LEU A 106 -5.54 7.96 -7.54
C LEU A 106 -4.53 7.27 -6.62
N LEU A 107 -4.98 6.36 -5.75
CA LEU A 107 -4.10 5.59 -4.87
C LEU A 107 -3.14 4.68 -5.65
N GLU A 108 -3.59 4.06 -6.74
CA GLU A 108 -2.74 3.21 -7.58
C GLU A 108 -1.68 4.03 -8.34
N LEU A 109 -2.03 5.25 -8.78
CA LEU A 109 -1.15 6.09 -9.60
C LEU A 109 -0.19 6.96 -8.77
N ALA A 110 -0.65 7.52 -7.66
CA ALA A 110 0.10 8.48 -6.84
C ALA A 110 0.47 7.97 -5.45
N GLY A 111 -0.13 6.86 -4.98
CA GLY A 111 0.10 6.31 -3.63
C GLY A 111 -0.62 7.05 -2.50
N GLU A 112 -1.14 8.25 -2.78
CA GLU A 112 -1.92 9.06 -1.85
C GLU A 112 -3.11 9.72 -2.54
N CYS A 113 -4.13 10.05 -1.75
CA CYS A 113 -5.34 10.73 -2.22
C CYS A 113 -5.89 11.61 -1.08
N GLN A 114 -6.40 12.78 -1.44
CA GLN A 114 -7.07 13.70 -0.52
C GLN A 114 -8.45 14.07 -1.07
N LEU A 115 -9.42 14.14 -0.16
CA LEU A 115 -10.76 14.61 -0.49
C LEU A 115 -10.85 16.10 -0.16
N VAL A 116 -11.23 16.88 -1.17
CA VAL A 116 -11.45 18.32 -1.06
C VAL A 116 -12.82 18.66 -1.63
N ARG A 117 -13.36 19.81 -1.21
CA ARG A 117 -14.54 20.40 -1.84
C ARG A 117 -14.15 21.10 -3.15
N GLU A 118 -15.15 21.54 -3.91
CA GLU A 118 -14.95 22.26 -5.18
C GLU A 118 -14.07 23.52 -5.01
N ASP A 119 -14.15 24.20 -3.87
CA ASP A 119 -13.33 25.36 -3.51
C ASP A 119 -11.94 24.99 -2.95
N PHE A 120 -11.50 23.74 -3.15
CA PHE A 120 -10.27 23.16 -2.59
C PHE A 120 -10.17 23.20 -1.06
N THR A 121 -11.25 23.52 -0.35
CA THR A 121 -11.24 23.41 1.10
C THR A 121 -11.24 21.94 1.52
N PRO A 122 -10.57 21.58 2.62
CA PRO A 122 -10.56 20.21 3.12
C PRO A 122 -11.99 19.69 3.28
N PHE A 123 -12.24 18.49 2.76
CA PHE A 123 -13.52 17.81 2.96
C PHE A 123 -13.58 17.37 4.44
N ALA A 124 -14.05 18.25 5.33
CA ALA A 124 -14.07 18.04 6.77
C ALA A 124 -15.07 16.93 7.14
N PRO A 125 -14.63 15.71 7.48
CA PRO A 125 -15.47 14.71 8.14
C PRO A 125 -15.57 15.11 9.63
N PRO A 126 -16.49 14.54 10.44
CA PRO A 126 -16.47 14.78 11.88
C PRO A 126 -15.09 14.42 12.42
N LEU A 127 -14.34 15.42 12.90
CA LEU A 127 -13.01 15.35 13.54
C LEU A 127 -12.33 13.98 13.38
N LEU A 128 -12.00 13.61 12.15
CA LEU A 128 -11.23 12.40 11.91
C LEU A 128 -9.81 12.80 12.28
N HIS A 129 -9.40 12.49 13.51
CA HIS A 129 -8.01 12.59 13.93
C HIS A 129 -7.19 11.63 13.04
N ARG A 130 -6.69 12.13 11.91
CA ARG A 130 -5.65 11.47 11.12
C ARG A 130 -4.39 11.44 11.98
N VAL A 131 -4.27 10.43 12.81
CA VAL A 131 -2.99 10.01 13.37
C VAL A 131 -2.26 9.25 12.28
N ASN A 132 -0.97 9.51 12.09
CA ASN A 132 -0.09 8.72 11.22
C ASN A 132 0.16 7.30 11.77
N TRP A 133 -0.72 6.83 12.64
CA TRP A 133 -0.60 5.63 13.46
C TRP A 133 -1.96 4.96 13.49
N LYS A 134 -1.98 3.67 13.18
CA LYS A 134 -3.10 2.80 13.47
C LYS A 134 -2.90 2.30 14.89
N MET A 135 -3.84 2.62 15.77
CA MET A 135 -3.94 1.98 17.07
C MET A 135 -4.16 0.48 16.82
N LEU A 136 -3.23 -0.37 17.27
CA LEU A 136 -3.54 -1.78 17.43
C LEU A 136 -4.62 -1.87 18.53
N PRO A 137 -5.60 -2.78 18.42
CA PRO A 137 -6.72 -2.83 19.36
C PRO A 137 -6.20 -2.78 20.81
N PRO A 138 -6.80 -2.01 21.72
CA PRO A 138 -6.27 -1.87 23.09
C PRO A 138 -6.18 -3.23 23.79
N GLY A 139 -5.02 -3.53 24.40
CA GLY A 139 -4.78 -4.77 25.14
C GLY A 139 -3.32 -5.24 25.06
N ALA A 140 -2.91 -6.11 25.99
CA ALA A 140 -1.60 -6.76 25.93
C ALA A 140 -1.56 -7.69 24.71
N HIS A 141 -0.90 -7.27 23.63
CA HIS A 141 -0.72 -8.14 22.46
C HIS A 141 0.41 -9.14 22.72
N PRO A 142 0.14 -10.45 22.66
CA PRO A 142 1.20 -11.44 22.58
C PRO A 142 2.05 -11.17 21.33
N TRP A 143 3.35 -11.42 21.43
CA TRP A 143 4.33 -11.32 20.33
C TRP A 143 3.81 -11.91 19.00
N GLU A 144 3.00 -12.96 19.08
CA GLU A 144 2.37 -13.66 17.95
C GLU A 144 1.54 -12.74 17.03
N CYS A 145 0.84 -11.74 17.58
CA CYS A 145 0.04 -10.80 16.78
C CYS A 145 0.93 -9.82 15.99
N ILE A 146 1.99 -9.33 16.61
CA ILE A 146 2.97 -8.43 15.98
C ILE A 146 3.79 -9.19 14.94
N ALA A 147 4.21 -10.42 15.25
CA ALA A 147 4.91 -11.30 14.33
C ALA A 147 4.10 -11.59 13.06
N GLY A 148 2.78 -11.83 13.18
CA GLY A 148 1.88 -11.99 12.05
C GLY A 148 1.84 -10.75 11.14
N HIS A 149 1.64 -9.56 11.72
CA HIS A 149 1.65 -8.31 10.95
C HIS A 149 3.01 -8.04 10.28
N LEU A 150 4.11 -8.24 11.01
CA LEU A 150 5.47 -8.11 10.48
C LEU A 150 5.74 -9.10 9.36
N SER A 151 5.22 -10.33 9.44
CA SER A 151 5.39 -11.33 8.40
C SER A 151 4.81 -10.88 7.06
N ASP A 152 3.64 -10.24 7.08
CA ASP A 152 2.98 -9.69 5.90
C ASP A 152 3.74 -8.51 5.30
N VAL A 153 4.19 -7.58 6.14
CA VAL A 153 4.95 -6.39 5.71
C VAL A 153 6.33 -6.78 5.17
N LEU A 154 6.96 -7.79 5.75
CA LEU A 154 8.30 -8.22 5.41
C LEU A 154 8.36 -9.29 4.32
N LYS A 155 7.24 -9.72 3.71
CA LYS A 155 7.20 -10.81 2.69
C LYS A 155 8.23 -10.71 1.58
N ARG A 156 8.64 -9.49 1.20
CA ARG A 156 9.61 -9.22 0.12
C ARG A 156 11.04 -8.93 0.61
N THR A 157 11.27 -8.98 1.92
CA THR A 157 12.57 -8.74 2.55
C THR A 157 13.36 -10.04 2.66
N ALA A 158 14.67 -10.00 2.41
CA ALA A 158 15.53 -11.18 2.50
C ALA A 158 15.57 -11.78 3.93
N ASP A 159 15.61 -13.12 4.05
CA ASP A 159 15.53 -13.88 5.32
C ASP A 159 16.53 -13.39 6.37
N ASN A 160 17.79 -13.17 5.98
CA ASN A 160 18.83 -12.67 6.88
C ASN A 160 18.48 -11.31 7.54
N THR A 161 17.71 -10.48 6.85
CA THR A 161 17.29 -9.16 7.32
C THR A 161 16.02 -9.25 8.14
N GLN A 162 15.09 -10.12 7.73
CA GLN A 162 13.89 -10.41 8.50
C GLN A 162 14.27 -10.85 9.91
N ARG A 163 15.26 -11.75 10.05
CA ARG A 163 15.77 -12.21 11.35
C ARG A 163 16.29 -11.08 12.22
N VAL A 164 17.05 -10.14 11.64
CA VAL A 164 17.57 -8.97 12.38
C VAL A 164 16.42 -8.05 12.81
N ILE A 165 15.45 -7.80 11.95
CA ILE A 165 14.28 -6.96 12.29
C ILE A 165 13.48 -7.63 13.41
N LEU A 166 13.21 -8.93 13.30
CA LEU A 166 12.48 -9.68 14.33
C LEU A 166 13.22 -9.71 15.66
N ASP A 167 14.55 -9.91 15.69
CA ASP A 167 15.35 -9.84 16.91
C ASP A 167 15.24 -8.47 17.61
N ARG A 168 15.23 -7.38 16.83
CA ARG A 168 15.07 -6.02 17.37
C ARG A 168 13.72 -5.84 18.05
N GLN A 169 12.63 -6.21 17.36
CA GLN A 169 11.28 -6.08 17.91
C GLN A 169 11.09 -7.01 19.12
N ALA A 170 11.63 -8.23 19.08
CA ALA A 170 11.58 -9.17 20.19
C ALA A 170 12.30 -8.61 21.43
N THR A 171 13.49 -8.04 21.25
CA THR A 171 14.26 -7.41 22.34
C THR A 171 13.47 -6.27 22.99
N ILE A 172 12.80 -5.40 22.22
CA ILE A 172 11.97 -4.33 22.80
C ILE A 172 10.79 -4.91 23.58
N MET A 173 10.19 -6.00 23.07
CA MET A 173 9.07 -6.68 23.72
C MET A 173 9.45 -7.37 25.04
N GLU A 174 10.71 -7.79 25.23
CA GLU A 174 11.20 -8.34 26.51
C GLU A 174 11.03 -7.35 27.68
N HIS A 175 11.04 -6.04 27.40
CA HIS A 175 10.79 -5.00 28.40
C HIS A 175 9.31 -4.80 28.75
N ARG A 176 8.40 -5.55 28.13
CA ARG A 176 6.94 -5.56 28.38
C ARG A 176 6.31 -4.16 28.26
N PRO A 177 6.30 -3.57 27.05
CA PRO A 177 5.58 -2.33 26.79
C PRO A 177 4.08 -2.50 27.05
N ASP A 178 3.45 -1.45 27.56
CA ASP A 178 2.03 -1.43 27.94
C ASP A 178 1.13 -1.34 26.69
N GLU A 179 1.56 -0.60 25.67
CA GLU A 179 0.81 -0.45 24.41
C GLU A 179 1.74 -0.46 23.19
N GLN A 180 1.19 -0.83 22.01
CA GLN A 180 1.91 -0.80 20.75
C GLN A 180 1.10 -0.14 19.63
N TYR A 181 1.78 0.59 18.76
CA TYR A 181 1.20 1.34 17.66
C TYR A 181 1.98 1.07 16.37
N VAL A 182 1.28 0.89 15.25
CA VAL A 182 1.92 0.72 13.94
C VAL A 182 1.65 1.97 13.11
N GLY A 183 2.69 2.51 12.48
CA GLY A 183 2.52 3.68 11.62
C GLY A 183 1.69 3.38 10.36
N LEU A 184 1.10 4.43 9.79
CA LEU A 184 0.36 4.43 8.53
C LEU A 184 1.06 5.34 7.52
N GLY A 185 0.85 5.09 6.23
CA GLY A 185 1.40 5.91 5.15
C GLY A 185 2.94 6.03 5.24
N GLY A 186 3.46 7.26 5.32
CA GLY A 186 4.89 7.54 5.42
C GLY A 186 5.60 7.06 6.69
N PHE A 187 4.85 6.53 7.68
CA PHE A 187 5.37 5.89 8.89
C PHE A 187 5.10 4.38 8.94
N SER A 188 4.61 3.77 7.86
CA SER A 188 4.26 2.34 7.83
C SER A 188 5.42 1.39 8.16
N ASP A 189 6.64 1.92 8.17
CA ASP A 189 7.87 1.25 8.53
C ASP A 189 8.30 1.47 10.00
N TYR A 190 7.45 2.04 10.85
CA TYR A 190 7.70 2.25 12.27
C TYR A 190 6.66 1.58 13.17
N ILE A 191 7.15 1.11 14.31
CA ILE A 191 6.35 0.60 15.42
C ILE A 191 6.70 1.42 16.67
N ALA A 192 5.68 1.92 17.36
CA ALA A 192 5.81 2.61 18.63
C ALA A 192 5.45 1.66 19.77
N TYR A 193 6.26 1.66 20.82
CA TYR A 193 6.09 0.88 22.05
C TYR A 193 6.00 1.83 23.22
N VAL A 194 4.86 1.83 23.92
CA VAL A 194 4.59 2.76 25.02
C VAL A 194 4.90 2.08 26.35
N PHE A 195 5.67 2.80 27.17
CA PHE A 195 6.06 2.43 28.52
C PHE A 195 5.47 3.46 29.48
N MET A 196 4.24 3.23 29.93
CA MET A 196 3.44 4.17 30.71
C MET A 196 4.09 4.47 32.06
N ALA A 197 4.65 3.46 32.74
CA ALA A 197 5.32 3.63 34.03
C ALA A 197 6.58 4.50 33.94
N GLN A 198 7.24 4.50 32.78
CA GLN A 198 8.44 5.28 32.50
C GLN A 198 8.11 6.65 31.90
N GLY A 199 6.87 6.88 31.46
CA GLY A 199 6.48 8.06 30.68
C GLY A 199 7.26 8.16 29.36
N MET A 200 7.49 7.01 28.70
CA MET A 200 8.32 6.94 27.49
C MET A 200 7.67 6.18 26.35
N VAL A 201 8.09 6.51 25.14
CA VAL A 201 7.76 5.76 23.92
C VAL A 201 9.01 5.45 23.13
N VAL A 202 9.19 4.16 22.83
CA VAL A 202 10.25 3.66 21.96
C VAL A 202 9.70 3.52 20.55
N LEU A 203 10.31 4.21 19.61
CA LEU A 203 9.99 4.16 18.20
C LEU A 203 11.07 3.40 17.45
N GLU A 204 10.69 2.25 16.88
CA GLU A 204 11.59 1.38 16.16
C GLU A 204 11.16 1.22 14.70
N SER A 205 12.14 1.21 13.78
CA SER A 205 11.87 1.02 12.36
C SER A 205 12.16 -0.40 11.89
N ILE A 206 11.33 -0.89 10.97
CA ILE A 206 11.59 -2.15 10.25
C ILE A 206 12.48 -1.97 9.01
N ARG A 207 12.94 -0.75 8.70
CA ARG A 207 13.91 -0.52 7.61
C ARG A 207 15.34 -0.67 8.09
N ARG A 208 16.20 -1.10 7.16
CA ARG A 208 17.66 -1.10 7.35
C ARG A 208 18.16 0.33 7.57
N ASP A 209 19.27 0.45 8.30
CA ASP A 209 19.99 1.71 8.56
C ASP A 209 19.23 2.79 9.36
N ASN A 210 18.12 2.42 10.00
CA ASN A 210 17.46 3.25 11.01
C ASN A 210 18.00 2.98 12.42
N ALA A 211 17.53 3.77 13.38
CA ALA A 211 17.86 3.71 14.79
C ALA A 211 16.57 3.67 15.62
N ILE A 212 16.68 3.25 16.88
CA ILE A 212 15.64 3.40 17.89
C ILE A 212 15.62 4.86 18.34
N TYR A 213 14.42 5.43 18.45
CA TYR A 213 14.20 6.75 19.02
C TYR A 213 13.36 6.63 20.29
N ILE A 214 13.79 7.27 21.37
CA ILE A 214 13.06 7.30 22.64
C ILE A 214 12.49 8.69 22.83
N PHE A 215 11.20 8.77 23.10
CA PHE A 215 10.46 10.00 23.38
C PHE A 215 9.94 9.97 24.82
N GLY A 216 9.71 11.15 25.39
CA GLY A 216 9.06 11.30 26.70
C GLY A 216 7.53 11.46 26.59
N ASP A 217 6.92 11.85 27.70
CA ASP A 217 5.50 12.17 27.78
C ASP A 217 5.07 13.21 26.73
N GLY A 218 3.92 12.98 26.10
CA GLY A 218 3.44 13.78 24.97
C GLY A 218 3.75 13.21 23.59
N TRP A 219 4.15 11.94 23.50
CA TRP A 219 4.39 11.22 22.23
C TRP A 219 3.25 11.38 21.18
N GLN A 220 1.99 11.51 21.65
CA GLN A 220 0.79 11.73 20.84
C GLN A 220 0.83 13.05 20.05
N SER A 221 1.56 14.06 20.53
CA SER A 221 1.81 15.32 19.82
C SER A 221 2.69 15.07 18.60
N PHE A 222 3.69 14.19 18.73
CA PHE A 222 4.61 13.79 17.65
C PHE A 222 3.97 12.81 16.68
N ALA A 223 2.94 12.08 17.12
CA ALA A 223 2.15 11.21 16.25
C ALA A 223 1.47 11.96 15.09
N ARG A 224 1.42 13.29 15.16
CA ARG A 224 0.90 14.21 14.15
C ARG A 224 2.00 14.85 13.27
N LEU A 225 3.26 14.75 13.66
CA LEU A 225 4.39 15.34 12.94
C LEU A 225 4.84 14.44 11.78
N THR A 226 5.43 15.04 10.77
CA THR A 226 6.11 14.36 9.67
C THR A 226 7.47 13.82 10.11
N LYS A 227 8.01 12.83 9.38
CA LYS A 227 9.31 12.23 9.67
C LYS A 227 10.44 13.26 9.69
N ALA A 228 10.37 14.26 8.81
CA ALA A 228 11.35 15.35 8.76
C ALA A 228 11.30 16.24 10.02
N GLU A 229 10.11 16.51 10.55
CA GLU A 229 9.93 17.33 11.75
C GLU A 229 10.37 16.59 13.02
N VAL A 230 10.11 15.28 13.11
CA VAL A 230 10.56 14.46 14.24
C VAL A 230 12.09 14.35 14.28
N LEU A 231 12.74 14.18 13.12
CA LEU A 231 14.19 14.04 13.02
C LEU A 231 14.94 15.37 13.05
N GLY A 232 14.38 16.42 12.45
CA GLY A 232 15.02 17.74 12.32
C GLY A 232 15.01 18.57 13.59
N ASN A 233 14.01 18.38 14.46
CA ASN A 233 13.87 19.17 15.68
C ASN A 233 14.53 18.54 16.92
N GLY A 234 15.21 17.39 16.80
CA GLY A 234 15.89 16.75 17.93
C GLY A 234 14.95 16.38 19.08
N LEU A 235 13.68 16.13 18.79
CA LEU A 235 12.62 15.96 19.78
C LEU A 235 12.67 14.63 20.55
N HIS A 236 13.62 13.76 20.18
CA HIS A 236 13.86 12.50 20.86
C HIS A 236 14.74 12.74 22.09
N ARG A 237 14.39 12.09 23.19
CA ARG A 237 15.20 12.04 24.41
C ARG A 237 16.49 11.25 24.19
N ALA A 238 16.42 10.18 23.40
CA ALA A 238 17.59 9.36 23.06
C ALA A 238 17.46 8.78 21.65
N ARG A 239 18.62 8.55 21.01
CA ARG A 239 18.74 7.84 19.73
C ARG A 239 19.73 6.71 19.88
N ILE A 240 19.29 5.48 19.68
CA ILE A 240 20.12 4.27 19.84
C ILE A 240 20.30 3.63 18.47
N VAL A 241 21.52 3.70 17.95
CA VAL A 241 21.92 3.02 16.71
C VAL A 241 22.14 1.53 17.01
N HIS A 242 21.67 0.64 16.14
CA HIS A 242 21.84 -0.83 16.25
C HIS A 242 23.28 -1.32 15.98
N SER A 243 24.26 -0.69 16.62
CA SER A 243 25.65 -1.14 16.68
C SER A 243 25.84 -2.06 17.89
N ALA A 244 27.05 -2.62 18.08
CA ALA A 244 27.37 -3.39 19.27
C ALA A 244 26.98 -2.64 20.55
N GLY A 245 26.41 -3.35 21.53
CA GLY A 245 25.97 -2.76 22.80
C GLY A 245 24.62 -2.02 22.74
N TRP A 246 23.82 -2.16 21.68
CA TRP A 246 22.54 -1.43 21.56
C TRP A 246 21.45 -1.94 22.50
N LYS A 247 21.44 -3.25 22.83
CA LYS A 247 20.44 -3.86 23.72
C LYS A 247 20.61 -3.34 25.14
N GLU A 248 21.86 -3.22 25.58
CA GLU A 248 22.26 -2.70 26.88
C GLU A 248 21.90 -1.21 26.99
N ARG A 249 22.18 -0.42 25.94
CA ARG A 249 21.78 1.00 25.90
C ARG A 249 20.26 1.18 25.92
N LEU A 250 19.51 0.27 25.30
CA LEU A 250 18.04 0.29 25.36
C LEU A 250 17.57 -0.01 26.78
N ALA A 251 18.12 -1.04 27.42
CA ALA A 251 17.80 -1.39 28.80
C ALA A 251 18.11 -0.24 29.77
N GLU A 252 19.29 0.38 29.64
CA GLU A 252 19.70 1.54 30.43
C GLU A 252 18.73 2.72 30.23
N ALA A 253 18.34 3.01 28.99
CA ALA A 253 17.44 4.11 28.69
C ALA A 253 16.01 3.89 29.21
N LEU A 254 15.56 2.64 29.29
CA LEU A 254 14.25 2.26 29.83
C LEU A 254 14.23 2.17 31.37
N GLY A 255 15.39 2.03 32.00
CA GLY A 255 15.52 1.90 33.46
C GLY A 255 15.02 0.56 34.00
N ASP A 256 15.74 -0.01 34.97
CA ASP A 256 15.43 -1.31 35.56
C ASP A 256 14.02 -1.36 36.19
N ARG A 257 13.18 -2.26 35.69
CA ARG A 257 11.87 -2.62 36.26
C ARG A 257 11.99 -3.60 37.45
N ALA A 258 13.14 -3.63 38.14
CA ALA A 258 13.47 -4.69 39.12
C ALA A 258 13.22 -4.33 40.61
N ALA A 259 12.57 -3.21 40.94
CA ALA A 259 12.40 -2.78 42.33
C ALA A 259 10.98 -2.35 42.74
N ALA A 260 9.94 -2.90 42.10
CA ALA A 260 8.57 -2.71 42.56
C ALA A 260 7.71 -3.95 42.29
N ALA A 261 7.92 -4.99 43.10
CA ALA A 261 6.95 -6.02 43.46
C ALA A 261 7.24 -6.45 44.91
#